data_AF-A0A2R6NEB3-F1
#
_entry.id   AF-A0A2R6NEB3-F1
#
_cell.length_a   1.000
_cell.length_b   1.000
_cell.length_c   1.000
_cell.angle_alpha   90.00
_cell.angle_beta   90.00
_cell.angle_gamma   90.00
#
_symmetry.space_group_name_H-M   'P 1'
#
loop_
_entity.id
_entity.type
_entity.pdbx_description
1 polymer ?
#
loop_
_entity_poly.entity_id
_entity_poly.type
_entity_poly.pdbx_seq_one_letter_code
_entity_poly.pdbx_strand_id
1 'polypeptide(L)'
;MEGIGGKHGWSWIFILEGLFTVLFGVCCFFIMPATPFQAKFLTTQEKQYIDSVLREDGVVAQSDEDDAFDWSQVRKAFASPHVILMAISAFFSGKCKDLLK
;
A
#
# COMPACT_ATOMS: atom_id res chain seq x y z
N MET A 1 -1.25 32.92 -10.93
CA MET A 1 -2.69 33.19 -11.15
C MET A 1 -3.25 33.93 -9.94
N GLU A 2 -2.98 35.22 -9.80
CA GLU A 2 -3.68 36.05 -8.81
C GLU A 2 -4.98 36.57 -9.44
N GLY A 3 -6.11 36.37 -8.76
CA GLY A 3 -7.40 36.91 -9.20
C GLY A 3 -8.26 36.03 -10.11
N ILE A 4 -7.80 34.85 -10.55
CA ILE A 4 -8.68 33.90 -11.26
C ILE A 4 -9.61 33.23 -10.22
N GLY A 5 -10.89 33.59 -10.27
CA GLY A 5 -11.94 33.07 -9.36
C GLY A 5 -11.94 33.65 -7.94
N GLY A 6 -11.25 34.76 -7.69
CA GLY A 6 -11.23 35.42 -6.37
C GLY A 6 -10.39 34.72 -5.29
N LYS A 7 -9.56 33.74 -5.66
CA LYS A 7 -8.71 32.97 -4.73
C LYS A 7 -7.24 33.32 -4.86
N HIS A 8 -6.51 33.32 -3.75
CA HIS A 8 -5.06 33.50 -3.72
C HIS A 8 -4.34 32.38 -4.48
N GLY A 9 -3.22 32.71 -5.14
CA GLY A 9 -2.44 31.76 -5.95
C GLY A 9 -1.98 30.50 -5.20
N TRP A 10 -1.82 30.58 -3.87
CA TRP A 10 -1.50 29.44 -3.02
C TRP A 10 -2.61 28.38 -2.97
N SER A 11 -3.88 28.76 -3.02
CA SER A 11 -5.00 27.80 -2.98
C SER A 11 -5.09 26.97 -4.25
N TRP A 12 -4.68 27.53 -5.39
CA TRP A 12 -4.66 26.82 -6.67
C TRP A 12 -3.69 25.64 -6.70
N ILE A 13 -2.57 25.72 -5.96
CA ILE A 13 -1.61 24.62 -5.85
C ILE A 13 -2.27 23.41 -5.21
N PHE A 14 -2.98 23.61 -4.09
CA PHE A 14 -3.71 22.52 -3.43
C PHE A 14 -4.86 21.96 -4.25
N ILE A 15 -5.57 22.81 -5.01
CA ILE A 15 -6.66 22.36 -5.87
C ILE A 15 -6.12 21.50 -7.01
N LEU A 16 -5.01 21.91 -7.64
CA LEU A 16 -4.42 21.15 -8.75
C LEU A 16 -3.81 19.84 -8.28
N GLU A 17 -3.09 19.84 -7.16
CA GLU A 17 -2.52 18.62 -6.57
C GLU A 17 -3.61 17.64 -6.11
N GLY A 18 -4.65 18.16 -5.45
CA GLY A 18 -5.82 17.39 -5.06
C GLY A 18 -6.56 16.80 -6.26
N LEU A 19 -6.72 17.57 -7.34
CA LEU A 19 -7.35 17.07 -8.56
C LEU A 19 -6.49 15.99 -9.24
N PHE A 20 -5.17 16.20 -9.31
CA PHE A 20 -4.24 15.23 -9.87
C PHE A 20 -4.28 13.90 -9.12
N THR A 21 -4.26 13.93 -7.78
CA THR A 21 -4.36 12.73 -6.94
C THR A 21 -5.71 12.03 -7.08
N VAL A 22 -6.82 12.76 -7.18
CA VAL A 22 -8.15 12.17 -7.44
C VAL A 22 -8.19 11.48 -8.80
N LEU A 23 -7.70 12.13 -9.85
CA LEU A 23 -7.63 11.54 -11.20
C LEU A 23 -6.74 10.29 -11.21
N PHE A 24 -5.59 10.33 -10.53
CA PHE A 24 -4.71 9.19 -10.39
C PHE A 24 -5.41 8.04 -9.65
N GLY A 25 -6.13 8.32 -8.57
CA GLY A 25 -6.91 7.32 -7.84
C GLY A 25 -7.98 6.64 -8.70
N VAL A 26 -8.70 7.42 -9.52
CA VAL A 26 -9.69 6.88 -10.48
C VAL A 26 -8.98 6.02 -11.54
N CYS A 27 -7.86 6.49 -12.09
CA CYS A 27 -7.07 5.70 -13.04
C CYS A 27 -6.57 4.38 -12.42
N CYS A 28 -6.07 4.42 -11.18
CA CYS A 28 -5.65 3.22 -10.46
C CYS A 28 -6.80 2.24 -10.26
N PHE A 29 -8.02 2.71 -9.98
CA PHE A 29 -9.19 1.83 -9.86
C PHE A 29 -9.47 1.06 -11.16
N PHE A 30 -9.22 1.65 -12.34
CA PHE A 30 -9.39 0.96 -13.62
C PHE A 30 -8.19 0.11 -14.02
N ILE A 31 -6.97 0.49 -13.63
CA ILE A 31 -5.74 -0.18 -14.05
C ILE A 31 -5.37 -1.33 -13.10
N MET A 32 -5.64 -1.20 -11.80
CA MET A 32 -5.22 -2.15 -10.79
C MET A 32 -6.25 -3.30 -10.68
N PRO A 33 -5.91 -4.52 -11.12
CA PRO A 33 -6.79 -5.67 -10.94
C PRO A 33 -6.82 -6.04 -9.44
N ALA A 34 -8.01 -6.34 -8.93
CA ALA A 34 -8.18 -6.73 -7.52
C ALA A 34 -7.62 -8.14 -7.22
N THR A 35 -7.50 -8.99 -8.24
CA THR A 35 -7.00 -10.36 -8.10
C THR A 35 -6.02 -10.73 -9.22
N PRO A 36 -5.08 -11.66 -8.95
CA PRO A 36 -4.14 -12.15 -9.97
C PRO A 36 -4.86 -12.78 -11.18
N PHE A 37 -6.07 -13.30 -10.99
CA PHE A 37 -6.91 -13.82 -12.07
C PHE A 37 -7.49 -12.72 -12.97
N GLN A 38 -7.88 -11.59 -12.38
CA GLN A 38 -8.44 -10.45 -13.11
C GLN A 38 -7.37 -9.61 -13.83
N ALA A 39 -6.10 -9.82 -13.51
CA ALA A 39 -5.00 -9.12 -14.16
C ALA A 39 -4.96 -9.45 -15.66
N LYS A 40 -5.26 -8.44 -16.49
CA LYS A 40 -5.27 -8.56 -17.95
C LYS A 40 -3.87 -8.63 -18.58
N PHE A 41 -2.83 -8.34 -17.79
CA PHE A 41 -1.44 -8.34 -18.23
C PHE A 41 -0.80 -9.73 -18.21
N LEU A 42 -1.33 -10.68 -17.43
CA LEU A 42 -0.74 -12.02 -17.29
C LEU A 42 -1.35 -13.05 -18.23
N THR A 43 -0.51 -13.92 -18.77
CA THR A 43 -0.96 -15.09 -19.52
C THR A 43 -1.55 -16.16 -18.60
N THR A 44 -2.36 -17.07 -19.14
CA THR A 44 -3.04 -18.11 -18.35
C THR A 44 -2.06 -19.01 -17.59
N GLN A 45 -0.87 -19.25 -18.14
CA GLN A 45 0.17 -20.06 -17.47
C GLN A 45 0.82 -19.31 -16.30
N GLU A 46 1.13 -18.02 -16.47
CA GLU A 46 1.71 -17.21 -15.39
C GLU A 46 0.72 -17.01 -14.23
N LYS A 47 -0.58 -16.91 -14.53
CA LYS A 47 -1.64 -16.84 -13.51
C LYS A 47 -1.66 -18.09 -12.62
N GLN A 48 -1.53 -19.27 -13.20
CA GLN A 48 -1.50 -20.53 -12.46
C GLN A 48 -0.25 -20.66 -11.59
N TYR A 49 0.90 -20.23 -12.13
CA TYR A 49 2.14 -20.21 -11.35
C TYR A 49 2.04 -19.25 -10.16
N ILE A 50 1.55 -18.03 -10.37
CA ILE A 50 1.37 -17.05 -9.30
C ILE A 50 0.36 -17.53 -8.25
N ASP A 51 -0.73 -18.18 -8.66
CA ASP A 51 -1.69 -18.78 -7.71
C ASP A 51 -1.03 -19.85 -6.84
N SER A 52 -0.19 -20.72 -7.42
CA SER A 52 0.53 -21.74 -6.63
C SER A 52 1.52 -21.12 -5.64
N VAL A 53 2.26 -20.10 -6.03
CA VAL A 53 3.21 -19.40 -5.14
C VAL A 53 2.48 -18.64 -4.03
N LEU A 54 1.39 -17.95 -4.35
CA LEU A 54 0.58 -17.22 -3.36
C LEU A 54 -0.03 -18.15 -2.30
N ARG A 55 -0.36 -19.40 -2.70
CA ARG A 55 -0.83 -20.45 -1.80
C ARG A 55 0.28 -21.00 -0.91
N GLU A 56 1.50 -21.13 -1.43
CA GLU A 56 2.67 -21.55 -0.65
C GLU A 56 3.10 -20.47 0.37
N ASP A 57 3.03 -19.19 -0.01
CA ASP A 57 3.35 -18.06 0.87
C ASP A 57 2.27 -17.78 1.93
N GLY A 58 1.10 -18.43 1.84
CA GLY A 58 -0.02 -18.25 2.77
C GLY A 58 -0.67 -16.85 2.71
N VAL A 59 -0.44 -16.12 1.62
CA VAL A 59 -0.93 -14.74 1.42
C VAL A 59 -2.37 -14.73 0.87
N VAL A 60 -2.78 -15.79 0.19
CA VAL A 60 -4.14 -15.97 -0.31
C VAL A 60 -4.80 -17.11 0.45
N ALA A 61 -5.90 -16.80 1.14
CA ALA A 61 -6.64 -17.80 1.87
C ALA A 61 -7.34 -18.78 0.91
N GLN A 62 -7.47 -20.05 1.32
CA GLN A 62 -8.04 -21.10 0.45
C GLN A 62 -9.55 -20.90 0.19
N SER A 63 -10.20 -19.99 0.92
CA SER A 63 -11.62 -19.67 0.84
C SER A 63 -11.86 -18.18 1.16
N ASP A 64 -12.89 -17.56 0.54
CA ASP A 64 -13.29 -16.16 0.82
C ASP A 64 -13.67 -15.91 2.31
N GLU A 65 -13.87 -16.97 3.11
CA GLU A 65 -14.17 -16.90 4.54
C GLU A 65 -12.92 -16.77 5.44
N ASP A 66 -11.75 -17.19 4.96
CA ASP A 66 -10.48 -17.17 5.71
C ASP A 66 -9.71 -15.84 5.56
N ASP A 67 -10.15 -14.93 4.69
CA ASP A 67 -9.65 -13.55 4.55
C ASP A 67 -10.17 -12.59 5.64
N ALA A 68 -10.89 -13.13 6.64
CA ALA A 68 -11.34 -12.35 7.78
C ALA A 68 -10.15 -11.85 8.60
N PHE A 69 -10.12 -10.54 8.86
CA PHE A 69 -9.05 -9.89 9.61
C PHE A 69 -8.90 -10.47 11.02
N ASP A 70 -7.88 -11.31 11.22
CA ASP A 70 -7.64 -12.01 12.49
C ASP A 70 -6.71 -11.19 13.42
N TRP A 71 -7.29 -10.68 14.50
CA TRP A 71 -6.57 -9.89 15.53
C TRP A 71 -5.49 -10.69 16.28
N SER A 72 -5.60 -12.02 16.29
CA SER A 72 -4.57 -12.93 16.83
C SER A 72 -3.31 -12.91 15.97
N GLN A 73 -3.45 -12.82 14.64
CA GLN A 73 -2.30 -12.70 13.74
C GLN A 73 -1.57 -11.37 13.96
N VAL A 74 -2.31 -10.27 14.14
CA VAL A 74 -1.74 -8.96 14.49
C VAL A 74 -0.92 -9.08 15.78
N ARG A 75 -1.48 -9.69 16.83
CA ARG A 75 -0.78 -9.89 18.09
C ARG A 75 0.46 -10.78 17.95
N LYS A 76 0.43 -11.80 17.09
CA LYS A 76 1.58 -12.66 16.79
C LYS A 76 2.68 -11.91 16.03
N ALA A 77 2.33 -11.03 15.10
CA ALA A 77 3.29 -10.20 14.38
C ALA A 77 4.07 -9.27 15.32
N PHE A 78 3.38 -8.62 16.28
CA PHE A 78 4.02 -7.79 17.31
C PHE A 78 4.87 -8.59 18.31
N ALA A 79 4.54 -9.86 18.56
CA ALA A 79 5.32 -10.73 19.42
C ALA A 79 6.56 -11.34 18.72
N SER A 80 6.71 -11.14 17.41
CA SER A 80 7.82 -11.71 16.66
C SER A 80 9.13 -10.92 16.93
N PRO A 81 10.23 -11.61 17.30
CA PRO A 81 11.50 -10.96 17.59
C PRO A 81 12.04 -10.13 16.43
N HIS A 82 11.80 -10.59 15.19
CA HIS A 82 12.29 -9.92 13.98
C HIS A 82 11.64 -8.53 13.76
N VAL A 83 10.32 -8.42 13.94
CA VAL A 83 9.60 -7.13 13.81
C VAL A 83 10.04 -6.15 14.90
N ILE A 84 10.23 -6.65 16.13
CA ILE A 84 10.73 -5.83 17.24
C ILE A 84 12.15 -5.32 16.93
N LEU A 85 13.03 -6.16 16.36
CA LEU A 85 14.38 -5.75 15.96
C LEU A 85 14.37 -4.67 14.86
N MET A 86 13.49 -4.78 13.85
CA MET A 86 13.32 -3.74 12.83
C MET A 86 12.74 -2.44 13.38
N ALA A 87 11.76 -2.52 14.29
CA ALA A 87 11.18 -1.35 14.93
C ALA A 87 12.21 -0.60 15.78
N ILE A 88 13.01 -1.35 16.55
CA ILE A 88 14.09 -0.81 17.37
C ILE A 88 15.16 -0.15 16.49
N SER A 89 15.63 -0.81 15.43
CA SER A 89 16.66 -0.25 14.54
C SER A 89 16.20 1.01 13.81
N ALA A 90 14.94 1.06 13.36
CA ALA A 90 14.34 2.24 12.76
C ALA A 90 14.23 3.41 13.75
N PHE A 91 13.84 3.12 15.00
CA PHE A 91 13.77 4.12 16.06
C PHE A 91 15.13 4.74 16.38
N PHE A 92 16.19 3.91 16.47
CA PHE A 92 17.55 4.40 16.69
C PHE A 92 18.11 5.17 15.50
N SER A 93 17.73 4.82 14.28
CA SER A 93 18.13 5.54 13.06
C SER A 93 17.51 6.94 12.96
N GLY A 94 16.27 7.12 13.46
CA GLY A 94 15.54 8.38 13.39
C GLY A 94 15.91 9.41 14.46
N LYS A 95 16.39 8.99 15.64
CA LYS A 95 16.73 9.92 16.75
C LYS A 95 18.20 10.26 16.88
N CYS A 96 19.09 9.42 16.34
CA CYS A 96 20.53 9.64 16.48
C CYS A 96 21.12 10.56 15.39
N LYS A 97 20.44 10.73 14.25
CA LYS A 97 20.95 11.54 13.14
C LYS A 97 20.74 13.06 13.33
N ASP A 98 19.76 13.46 14.14
CA ASP A 98 19.45 14.88 14.45
C ASP A 98 20.16 15.41 15.71
N LEU A 99 20.83 14.57 16.51
CA LEU A 99 21.54 14.97 17.73
C LEU A 99 23.05 15.16 17.55
N LEU A 100 23.55 15.10 16.31
CA LEU A 100 24.98 15.22 15.98
C LEU A 100 25.25 16.25 14.87
N LYS A 101 24.38 17.25 14.74
CA LYS A 101 24.53 18.42 13.89
C LYS A 101 24.18 19.69 14.66
#